data_AF-A0A3M1SPR8-F1
#
_entry.id   AF-A0A3M1SPR8-F1
#
_cell.length_a   1.000
_cell.length_b   1.000
_cell.length_c   1.000
_cell.angle_alpha   90.00
_cell.angle_beta   90.00
_cell.angle_gamma   90.00
#
_symmetry.space_group_name_H-M   'P 1'
#
loop_
_entity.id
_entity.type
_entity.pdbx_description
1 polymer ?
#
loop_
_entity_poly.entity_id
_entity_poly.type
_entity_poly.pdbx_seq_one_letter_code
_entity_poly.pdbx_strand_id
1 'polypeptide(L)'
;FVARPLWNSAILPILFLNSALSTGAALVIIMARRNEVKLFFTKVDIWLIFAEITVLALFFYGHYTSSEAHREAIMPFFTFSHEFFPYWISILLLSIIFPLAIVLKFLEASHDNPAELTTFEKFRMNLSAALVLIGGLIIRFAVVYAGQLSGFQELVSHLK
;
A
#
# COMPACT_ATOMS: atom_id res chain seq x y z
N PHE A 1 9.77 26.99 -7.33
CA PHE A 1 9.82 26.55 -5.93
C PHE A 1 8.61 25.70 -5.62
N VAL A 2 8.75 24.38 -5.66
CA VAL A 2 7.74 23.46 -5.11
C VAL A 2 8.37 22.95 -3.83
N ALA A 3 7.98 23.51 -2.69
CA ALA A 3 8.68 23.27 -1.42
C ALA A 3 8.66 21.79 -0.96
N ARG A 4 7.84 20.92 -1.59
CA ARG A 4 7.68 19.48 -1.30
C ARG A 4 7.20 18.70 -2.55
N PRO A 5 8.09 18.28 -3.46
CA PRO A 5 7.71 17.63 -4.71
C PRO A 5 6.81 16.40 -4.51
N LEU A 6 7.09 15.54 -3.53
CA LEU A 6 6.28 14.35 -3.21
C LEU A 6 4.83 14.65 -2.83
N TRP A 7 4.58 15.79 -2.18
CA TRP A 7 3.22 16.19 -1.80
C TRP A 7 2.49 16.96 -2.90
N ASN A 8 3.22 17.40 -3.92
CA ASN A 8 2.68 18.10 -5.07
C ASN A 8 2.40 17.13 -6.24
N SER A 9 1.55 16.13 -5.99
CA SER A 9 1.17 15.13 -7.00
C SER A 9 -0.34 14.96 -7.04
N ALA A 10 -0.92 15.02 -8.24
CA ALA A 10 -2.35 14.79 -8.45
C ALA A 10 -2.77 13.33 -8.15
N ILE A 11 -1.81 12.40 -8.12
CA ILE A 11 -2.05 10.98 -7.84
C ILE A 11 -2.14 10.73 -6.32
N LEU A 12 -1.56 11.62 -5.52
CA LEU A 12 -1.48 11.45 -4.07
C LEU A 12 -2.85 11.31 -3.38
N PRO A 13 -3.87 12.15 -3.66
CA PRO A 13 -5.20 11.95 -3.09
C PRO A 13 -5.84 10.62 -3.50
N ILE A 14 -5.60 10.16 -4.73
CA ILE A 14 -6.11 8.89 -5.25
C ILE A 14 -5.45 7.71 -4.53
N LEU A 15 -4.14 7.79 -4.29
CA LEU A 15 -3.39 6.80 -3.51
C LEU A 15 -3.97 6.66 -2.10
N PHE A 16 -4.20 7.79 -1.42
CA PHE A 16 -4.78 7.77 -0.07
C PHE A 16 -6.21 7.25 -0.05
N LEU A 17 -7.02 7.56 -1.06
CA LEU A 17 -8.38 7.04 -1.20
C LEU A 17 -8.38 5.53 -1.40
N ASN A 18 -7.60 5.02 -2.36
CA ASN A 18 -7.54 3.59 -2.64
C ASN A 18 -7.02 2.81 -1.43
N SER A 19 -5.97 3.31 -0.79
CA SER A 19 -5.42 2.72 0.44
C SER A 19 -6.43 2.76 1.60
N ALA A 20 -7.25 3.80 1.72
CA ALA A 20 -8.33 3.86 2.70
C ALA A 20 -9.44 2.85 2.41
N LEU A 21 -9.81 2.63 1.14
CA LEU A 21 -10.77 1.60 0.76
C LEU A 21 -10.25 0.20 1.07
N SER A 22 -8.99 -0.10 0.72
CA SER A 22 -8.35 -1.39 1.00
C SER A 22 -8.26 -1.66 2.51
N THR A 23 -7.77 -0.70 3.30
CA THR A 23 -7.73 -0.84 4.77
C THR A 23 -9.12 -0.93 5.41
N GLY A 24 -10.13 -0.23 4.87
CA GLY A 24 -11.52 -0.36 5.31
C GLY A 24 -12.10 -1.76 5.03
N ALA A 25 -11.87 -2.30 3.84
CA ALA A 25 -12.25 -3.67 3.49
C ALA A 25 -11.57 -4.70 4.41
N ALA A 26 -10.26 -4.55 4.65
CA ALA A 26 -9.51 -5.39 5.57
C ALA A 26 -10.07 -5.36 7.01
N LEU A 27 -10.46 -4.18 7.49
CA LEU A 27 -11.11 -4.05 8.80
C LEU A 27 -12.44 -4.81 8.86
N VAL A 28 -13.25 -4.72 7.80
CA VAL A 28 -14.50 -5.49 7.69
C VAL A 28 -14.22 -6.99 7.67
N ILE A 29 -13.20 -7.47 6.96
CA ILE A 29 -12.81 -8.90 6.97
C ILE A 29 -12.55 -9.35 8.40
N ILE A 30 -11.76 -8.61 9.17
CA ILE A 30 -11.42 -8.99 10.55
C ILE A 30 -12.67 -8.99 11.46
N MET A 31 -13.52 -7.96 11.35
CA MET A 31 -14.69 -7.77 12.23
C MET A 31 -15.93 -8.58 11.84
N ALA A 32 -16.03 -9.03 10.58
CA ALA A 32 -17.21 -9.71 10.07
C ALA A 32 -17.47 -11.04 10.81
N ARG A 33 -18.64 -11.13 11.44
CA ARG A 33 -19.15 -12.35 12.09
C ARG A 33 -19.77 -13.34 11.10
N ARG A 34 -20.34 -12.82 10.00
CA ARG A 34 -20.94 -13.62 8.93
C ARG A 34 -19.87 -14.03 7.92
N ASN A 35 -19.77 -15.34 7.66
CA ASN A 35 -18.84 -15.91 6.69
C ASN A 35 -19.02 -15.33 5.28
N GLU A 36 -20.27 -15.11 4.85
CA GLU A 36 -20.60 -14.53 3.54
C GLU A 36 -19.98 -13.14 3.35
N VAL A 37 -20.12 -12.27 4.36
CA VAL A 37 -19.55 -10.91 4.34
C VAL A 37 -18.02 -10.99 4.32
N LYS A 38 -17.44 -11.84 5.17
CA LYS A 38 -15.99 -12.04 5.22
C LYS A 38 -15.44 -12.50 3.87
N LEU A 39 -16.06 -13.50 3.25
CA LEU A 39 -15.66 -14.03 1.94
C LEU A 39 -15.82 -12.99 0.83
N PHE A 40 -16.93 -12.27 0.82
CA PHE A 40 -17.17 -11.19 -0.13
C PHE A 40 -16.07 -10.13 -0.08
N PHE A 41 -15.76 -9.60 1.12
CA PHE A 41 -14.72 -8.58 1.25
C PHE A 41 -13.32 -9.13 0.97
N THR A 42 -13.03 -10.41 1.25
CA THR A 42 -11.76 -11.03 0.83
C THR A 42 -11.62 -11.09 -0.70
N LYS A 43 -12.70 -11.33 -1.45
CA LYS A 43 -12.67 -11.27 -2.92
C LYS A 43 -12.52 -9.84 -3.44
N VAL A 44 -13.19 -8.88 -2.80
CA VAL A 44 -13.06 -7.44 -3.12
C VAL A 44 -11.64 -6.95 -2.86
N ASP A 45 -11.00 -7.41 -1.78
CA ASP A 45 -9.65 -7.00 -1.39
C ASP A 45 -8.61 -7.28 -2.48
N ILE A 46 -8.76 -8.37 -3.25
CA ILE A 46 -7.89 -8.67 -4.40
C ILE A 46 -7.92 -7.53 -5.42
N TRP A 47 -9.11 -7.04 -5.77
CA TRP A 47 -9.27 -5.93 -6.71
C TRP A 47 -8.72 -4.63 -6.14
N LEU A 48 -8.87 -4.39 -4.83
CA LEU A 48 -8.31 -3.23 -4.16
C LEU A 48 -6.77 -3.27 -4.14
N ILE A 49 -6.16 -4.44 -3.97
CA ILE A 49 -4.70 -4.64 -4.07
C ILE A 49 -4.23 -4.37 -5.51
N PHE A 50 -4.93 -4.85 -6.54
CA PHE A 50 -4.60 -4.52 -7.93
C PHE A 50 -4.73 -3.03 -8.24
N ALA A 51 -5.75 -2.37 -7.71
CA ALA A 51 -5.89 -0.93 -7.81
C ALA A 51 -4.74 -0.22 -7.08
N GLU A 52 -4.31 -0.70 -5.92
CA GLU A 52 -3.19 -0.13 -5.16
C GLU A 52 -1.87 -0.24 -5.93
N ILE A 53 -1.58 -1.42 -6.50
CA ILE A 53 -0.43 -1.62 -7.39
C ILE A 53 -0.45 -0.61 -8.53
N THR A 54 -1.62 -0.45 -9.18
CA THR A 54 -1.79 0.47 -10.31
C THR A 54 -1.51 1.91 -9.90
N VAL A 55 -2.10 2.37 -8.79
CA VAL A 55 -1.96 3.74 -8.31
C VAL A 55 -0.54 4.01 -7.81
N LEU A 56 0.09 3.07 -7.10
CA LEU A 56 1.50 3.17 -6.69
C LEU A 56 2.44 3.23 -7.89
N ALA A 57 2.23 2.39 -8.90
CA ALA A 57 3.02 2.42 -10.12
C ALA A 57 2.89 3.78 -10.85
N LEU A 58 1.66 4.28 -10.98
CA LEU A 58 1.41 5.61 -11.55
C LEU A 58 2.03 6.72 -10.71
N PHE A 59 1.99 6.63 -9.39
CA PHE A 59 2.59 7.60 -8.48
C PHE A 59 4.09 7.71 -8.71
N PHE A 60 4.83 6.59 -8.63
CA PHE A 60 6.28 6.60 -8.84
C PHE A 60 6.65 6.96 -10.29
N TYR A 61 5.91 6.45 -11.28
CA TYR A 61 6.14 6.78 -12.69
C TYR A 61 5.90 8.26 -13.00
N GLY A 62 4.85 8.85 -12.41
CA GLY A 62 4.54 10.27 -12.55
C GLY A 62 5.64 11.15 -11.97
N HIS A 63 6.19 10.80 -10.81
CA HIS A 63 7.35 11.51 -10.25
C HIS A 63 8.61 11.33 -11.09
N TYR A 64 8.84 10.12 -11.63
CA TYR A 64 10.01 9.81 -12.45
C TYR A 64 10.06 10.58 -13.77
N THR A 65 8.91 10.83 -14.40
CA THR A 65 8.81 11.53 -15.70
C THR A 65 8.59 13.05 -15.57
N SER A 66 8.45 13.54 -14.34
CA SER A 66 8.29 14.97 -14.01
C SER A 66 9.65 15.70 -13.97
N SER A 67 9.71 16.87 -13.33
CA SER A 67 10.96 17.63 -13.19
C SER A 67 12.00 16.93 -12.32
N GLU A 68 13.27 17.34 -12.43
CA GLU A 68 14.38 16.80 -11.63
C GLU A 68 14.07 16.75 -10.13
N ALA A 69 13.46 17.81 -9.58
CA ALA A 69 13.07 17.84 -8.18
C ALA A 69 12.06 16.73 -7.78
N HIS A 70 11.15 16.34 -8.68
CA HIS A 70 10.21 15.24 -8.43
C HIS A 70 10.90 13.88 -8.52
N ARG A 71 11.85 13.74 -9.44
CA ARG A 71 12.64 12.52 -9.61
C ARG A 71 13.57 12.28 -8.42
N GLU A 72 14.32 13.30 -8.00
CA GLU A 72 15.20 13.24 -6.83
C GLU A 72 14.44 12.88 -5.55
N ALA A 73 13.18 13.30 -5.42
CA ALA A 73 12.38 13.02 -4.24
C ALA A 73 11.95 11.54 -4.12
N ILE A 74 11.91 10.76 -5.22
CA ILE A 74 11.55 9.33 -5.18
C ILE A 74 12.76 8.39 -5.16
N MET A 75 13.92 8.83 -5.65
CA MET A 75 15.13 7.99 -5.74
C MET A 75 15.57 7.35 -4.40
N PRO A 76 15.41 8.01 -3.24
CA PRO A 76 15.71 7.41 -1.94
C PRO A 76 14.97 6.09 -1.66
N PHE A 77 13.75 5.92 -2.16
CA PHE A 77 13.00 4.66 -1.98
C PHE A 77 13.66 3.47 -2.67
N PHE A 78 14.43 3.71 -3.73
CA PHE A 78 15.06 2.68 -4.56
C PHE A 78 16.54 2.48 -4.27
N THR A 79 17.09 3.17 -3.27
CA THR A 79 18.52 3.14 -2.93
C THR A 79 18.76 2.31 -1.68
N PHE A 80 19.39 1.13 -1.80
CA PHE A 80 19.57 0.17 -0.69
C PHE A 80 20.14 0.76 0.62
N SER A 81 21.05 1.73 0.53
CA SER A 81 21.69 2.36 1.70
C SER A 81 20.86 3.47 2.34
N HIS A 82 19.73 3.86 1.74
CA HIS A 82 18.92 4.97 2.22
C HIS A 82 17.87 4.51 3.24
N GLU A 83 17.56 5.38 4.21
CA GLU A 83 16.51 5.16 5.23
C GLU A 83 15.09 4.94 4.64
N PHE A 84 14.85 5.27 3.37
CA PHE A 84 13.55 5.08 2.71
C PHE A 84 13.39 3.73 2.02
N PHE A 85 14.50 3.03 1.78
CA PHE A 85 14.48 1.71 1.17
C PHE A 85 13.68 0.66 1.97
N PRO A 86 13.77 0.62 3.32
CA PRO A 86 12.89 -0.21 4.14
C PRO A 86 11.40 0.02 3.88
N TYR A 87 10.96 1.26 3.66
CA TYR A 87 9.56 1.54 3.35
C TYR A 87 9.16 0.94 1.99
N TRP A 88 10.00 1.08 0.98
CA TRP A 88 9.74 0.51 -0.34
C TRP A 88 9.58 -1.02 -0.29
N ILE A 89 10.52 -1.72 0.35
CA ILE A 89 10.44 -3.17 0.44
C ILE A 89 9.24 -3.61 1.30
N SER A 90 8.90 -2.88 2.36
CA SER A 90 7.72 -3.16 3.16
C SER A 90 6.42 -2.92 2.40
N ILE A 91 6.33 -1.89 1.55
CA ILE A 91 5.17 -1.68 0.68
C ILE A 91 5.00 -2.88 -0.25
N LEU A 92 6.07 -3.30 -0.94
CA LEU A 92 6.04 -4.45 -1.83
C LEU A 92 5.65 -5.74 -1.11
N LEU A 93 6.29 -6.06 0.01
CA LEU A 93 6.07 -7.33 0.69
C LEU A 93 4.76 -7.38 1.46
N LEU A 94 4.51 -6.37 2.30
CA LEU A 94 3.40 -6.39 3.26
C LEU A 94 2.09 -5.86 2.69
N SER A 95 2.13 -4.95 1.72
CA SER A 95 0.90 -4.38 1.13
C SER A 95 0.46 -5.14 -0.11
N ILE A 96 1.39 -5.79 -0.82
CA ILE A 96 1.12 -6.40 -2.12
C ILE A 96 1.38 -7.91 -2.08
N ILE A 97 2.64 -8.33 -1.98
CA ILE A 97 3.04 -9.72 -2.28
C ILE A 97 2.44 -10.70 -1.28
N PHE A 98 2.60 -10.48 0.02
CA PHE A 98 2.11 -11.42 1.04
C PHE A 98 0.58 -11.47 1.15
N PRO A 99 -0.15 -10.34 1.23
CA PRO A 99 -1.61 -10.38 1.22
C PRO A 99 -2.16 -11.12 -0.01
N LEU A 100 -1.66 -10.77 -1.20
CA LEU A 100 -2.12 -11.36 -2.45
C LEU A 100 -1.81 -12.86 -2.50
N ALA A 101 -0.59 -13.27 -2.13
CA ALA A 101 -0.21 -14.69 -2.12
C ALA A 101 -1.08 -15.52 -1.16
N ILE A 102 -1.39 -14.99 0.02
CA ILE A 102 -2.24 -15.66 1.01
C ILE A 102 -3.66 -15.81 0.47
N VAL A 103 -4.23 -14.75 -0.12
CA VAL A 103 -5.61 -14.76 -0.63
C VAL A 103 -5.76 -15.64 -1.86
N LEU A 104 -4.81 -15.60 -2.81
CA LEU A 104 -4.83 -16.47 -3.99
C LEU A 104 -4.73 -17.94 -3.60
N LYS A 105 -3.79 -18.29 -2.72
CA LYS A 105 -3.67 -19.66 -2.20
C LYS A 105 -4.92 -20.10 -1.42
N PHE A 106 -5.58 -19.17 -0.73
CA PHE A 106 -6.86 -19.44 -0.10
C PHE A 106 -7.93 -19.77 -1.14
N LEU A 107 -8.06 -18.99 -2.22
CA LEU A 107 -9.07 -19.23 -3.26
C LEU A 107 -8.85 -20.52 -4.05
N GLU A 108 -7.60 -20.94 -4.25
CA GLU A 108 -7.29 -22.24 -4.87
C GLU A 108 -7.71 -23.42 -4.00
N ALA A 109 -7.60 -23.27 -2.67
CA ALA A 109 -7.85 -24.33 -1.71
C ALA A 109 -9.29 -24.37 -1.18
N SER A 110 -10.04 -23.27 -1.31
CA SER A 110 -11.37 -23.12 -0.71
C SER A 110 -12.47 -23.40 -1.73
N HIS A 111 -13.52 -24.09 -1.28
CA HIS A 111 -14.75 -24.18 -2.07
C HIS A 111 -15.54 -22.88 -1.92
N ASP A 112 -16.23 -22.46 -2.97
CA ASP A 112 -16.95 -21.17 -3.03
C ASP A 112 -18.20 -21.11 -2.12
N ASN A 113 -18.30 -22.02 -1.14
CA ASN A 113 -19.42 -22.17 -0.22
C ASN A 113 -19.12 -21.49 1.14
N PRO A 114 -19.77 -20.36 1.46
CA PRO A 114 -19.56 -19.65 2.72
C PRO A 114 -19.93 -20.46 3.98
N ALA A 115 -20.76 -21.50 3.85
CA ALA A 115 -21.21 -22.33 4.96
C ALA A 115 -20.10 -23.22 5.54
N GLU A 116 -19.06 -23.51 4.78
CA GLU A 116 -18.07 -24.55 5.11
C GLU A 116 -16.69 -23.99 5.52
N LEU A 117 -16.56 -22.66 5.71
CA LEU A 117 -15.27 -22.04 6.06
C LEU A 117 -14.71 -22.60 7.38
N THR A 118 -13.59 -23.31 7.27
CA THR A 118 -12.81 -23.86 8.37
C THR A 118 -12.15 -22.75 9.19
N THR A 119 -11.79 -23.05 10.45
CA THR A 119 -11.05 -22.11 11.31
C THR A 119 -9.73 -21.67 10.69
N PHE A 120 -9.05 -22.57 9.98
CA PHE A 120 -7.76 -22.26 9.33
C PHE A 120 -7.92 -21.32 8.13
N GLU A 121 -8.98 -21.48 7.34
CA GLU A 121 -9.31 -20.53 6.26
C GLU A 121 -9.59 -19.13 6.80
N LYS A 122 -10.42 -19.04 7.85
CA LYS A 122 -10.72 -17.77 8.51
C LYS A 122 -9.45 -17.10 9.06
N PHE A 123 -8.53 -17.90 9.61
CA PHE A 123 -7.23 -17.39 10.05
C PHE A 123 -6.41 -16.81 8.89
N ARG A 124 -6.32 -17.50 7.74
CA ARG A 124 -5.62 -16.98 6.55
C ARG A 124 -6.22 -15.67 6.03
N MET A 125 -7.55 -15.58 5.97
CA MET A 125 -8.25 -14.36 5.56
C MET A 125 -7.94 -13.20 6.51
N ASN A 126 -8.00 -13.44 7.82
CA ASN A 126 -7.67 -12.43 8.83
C ASN A 126 -6.18 -12.03 8.80
N LEU A 127 -5.28 -12.98 8.55
CA LEU A 127 -3.85 -12.72 8.43
C LEU A 127 -3.55 -11.83 7.22
N SER A 128 -4.15 -12.12 6.06
CA SER A 128 -4.04 -11.25 4.89
C SER A 128 -4.55 -9.84 5.19
N ALA A 129 -5.75 -9.74 5.77
CA ALA A 129 -6.34 -8.44 6.13
C ALA A 129 -5.46 -7.65 7.13
N ALA A 130 -4.83 -8.33 8.11
CA ALA A 130 -3.91 -7.67 9.03
C ALA A 130 -2.67 -7.13 8.31
N LEU A 131 -2.13 -7.86 7.33
CA LEU A 131 -1.02 -7.39 6.50
C LEU A 131 -1.43 -6.18 5.66
N VAL A 132 -2.63 -6.17 5.08
CA VAL A 132 -3.17 -5.00 4.35
C VAL A 132 -3.29 -3.77 5.26
N LEU A 133 -3.75 -3.93 6.50
CA LEU A 133 -3.80 -2.84 7.48
C LEU A 133 -2.41 -2.28 7.78
N ILE A 134 -1.44 -3.16 8.03
CA ILE A 134 -0.04 -2.78 8.30
C ILE A 134 0.56 -2.10 7.06
N GLY A 135 0.37 -2.67 5.87
CA GLY A 135 0.84 -2.12 4.60
C GLY A 135 0.27 -0.73 4.33
N GLY A 136 -1.03 -0.54 4.53
CA GLY A 136 -1.68 0.76 4.41
C GLY A 136 -1.13 1.81 5.39
N LEU A 137 -0.79 1.43 6.63
CA LEU A 137 -0.08 2.32 7.56
C LEU A 137 1.30 2.68 7.05
N ILE A 138 2.06 1.70 6.54
CA ILE A 138 3.41 1.91 5.99
C ILE A 138 3.38 2.87 4.81
N ILE A 139 2.41 2.74 3.88
CA ILE A 139 2.26 3.68 2.75
C ILE A 139 2.05 5.11 3.26
N ARG A 140 1.19 5.30 4.26
CA ARG A 140 0.94 6.62 4.85
C ARG A 140 2.19 7.20 5.49
N PHE A 141 2.91 6.41 6.30
CA PHE A 141 4.15 6.85 6.92
C PHE A 141 5.25 7.15 5.90
N ALA A 142 5.41 6.30 4.89
CA ALA A 142 6.37 6.48 3.81
C ALA A 142 6.18 7.84 3.12
N VAL A 143 4.96 8.17 2.72
CA VAL A 143 4.68 9.41 1.99
C VAL A 143 4.74 10.65 2.89
N VAL A 144 4.28 10.55 4.14
CA VAL A 144 4.36 11.67 5.09
C VAL A 144 5.82 11.96 5.47
N TYR A 145 6.60 10.93 5.83
CA TYR A 145 8.00 11.11 6.23
C TYR A 145 8.86 11.56 5.04
N ALA A 146 8.69 10.97 3.85
CA ALA A 146 9.42 11.38 2.65
C ALA A 146 9.09 12.81 2.19
N GLY A 147 7.83 13.23 2.33
CA GLY A 147 7.47 14.61 2.03
C GLY A 147 7.98 15.64 3.06
N GLN A 148 8.35 15.24 4.27
CA GLN A 148 9.00 16.13 5.23
C GLN A 148 10.47 16.38 4.87
N LEU A 149 11.20 15.32 4.50
CA LEU A 149 12.62 15.39 4.22
C LEU A 149 12.95 16.06 2.87
N SER A 150 12.08 15.91 1.87
CA SER A 150 12.21 16.62 0.58
C SER A 150 12.19 18.16 0.71
N GLY A 151 11.63 18.72 1.78
CA GLY A 151 11.73 20.16 2.07
C GLY A 151 13.02 20.57 2.80
N PHE A 152 13.71 19.64 3.46
CA PHE A 152 14.94 19.92 4.23
C PHE A 152 16.18 19.93 3.34
N GLN A 153 16.23 19.07 2.32
CA GLN A 153 17.34 18.99 1.36
C GLN A 153 17.50 20.27 0.53
N GLU A 154 16.38 20.87 0.06
CA GLU A 154 16.39 22.15 -0.68
C GLU A 154 16.95 23.30 0.17
N LEU A 155 16.66 23.33 1.48
CA LEU A 155 17.13 24.38 2.37
C LEU A 155 18.66 24.33 2.58
N VAL A 156 19.23 23.13 2.61
CA VAL A 156 20.67 22.91 2.77
C VAL A 156 21.44 23.14 1.47
N SER A 157 20.86 22.83 0.30
CA SER A 157 21.50 23.08 -0.99
C SER A 157 21.56 24.57 -1.34
N HIS A 158 20.62 25.38 -0.87
CA HIS A 158 20.66 26.84 -1.02
C HIS A 158 21.63 27.56 -0.07
N LEU A 159 22.17 26.86 0.94
CA LEU A 159 23.15 27.39 1.89
C LEU A 159 24.60 27.00 1.55
N LYS A 160 24.82 26.28 0.45
CA LYS A 160 26.14 25.97 -0.12
C LYS A 160 26.34 26.73 -1.44
#